data_AF-A0A516NWJ0-F1
#
_entry.id   AF-A0A516NWJ0-F1
#
_cell.length_a   1.000
_cell.length_b   1.000
_cell.length_c   1.000
_cell.angle_alpha   90.00
_cell.angle_beta   90.00
_cell.angle_gamma   90.00
#
_symmetry.space_group_name_H-M   'P 1'
#
loop_
_entity.id
_entity.type
_entity.pdbx_description
1 polymer ?
#
loop_
_entity_poly.entity_id
_entity_poly.type
_entity_poly.pdbx_seq_one_letter_code
_entity_poly.pdbx_strand_id
1 'polypeptide(L)'
;MVTTPTVRRAGLDELDRVAAVFAEATADEVVFSWIMAGHPEISRQFRAQYAPEMIERTMREDEVWVAGAGDEIWAVSLWQTVTGRERVQREAEQMRELYEQAPLPPFRRLRALSGLLEQSHPTEFPHRYLQVIVTLPQHRGKGAGAAIVTERAKAASEAGVPAYLEASTERSSRLYARCGFVLDGDLIELPENGPTLRPMWFRG
;
A
#
# COMPACT_ATOMS: atom_id res chain seq x y z
N MET A 1 13.31 24.18 12.86
CA MET A 1 13.12 22.91 13.59
C MET A 1 12.44 21.95 12.64
N VAL A 2 12.97 20.74 12.45
CA VAL A 2 12.28 19.72 11.64
C VAL A 2 11.19 19.15 12.54
N THR A 3 9.93 19.44 12.24
CA THR A 3 8.80 18.90 12.99
C THR A 3 8.71 17.39 12.74
N THR A 4 8.89 16.60 13.80
CA THR A 4 8.67 15.15 13.75
C THR A 4 7.19 14.89 13.45
N PRO A 5 6.85 14.09 12.43
CA PRO A 5 5.46 13.79 12.13
C PRO A 5 4.84 12.93 13.23
N THR A 6 3.60 13.25 13.60
CA THR A 6 2.78 12.44 14.51
C THR A 6 2.06 11.37 13.71
N VAL A 7 2.09 10.13 14.20
CA VAL A 7 1.39 8.98 13.60
C VAL A 7 0.11 8.74 14.39
N ARG A 8 -0.98 8.41 13.69
CA ARG A 8 -2.26 8.03 14.31
C ARG A 8 -3.12 7.20 13.37
N ARG A 9 -4.02 6.41 13.93
CA ARG A 9 -5.06 5.72 13.17
C ARG A 9 -6.12 6.74 12.74
N ALA A 10 -6.55 6.67 11.48
CA ALA A 10 -7.65 7.49 10.97
C ALA A 10 -8.99 6.78 11.16
N GLY A 11 -10.03 7.55 11.47
CA GLY A 11 -11.41 7.10 11.60
C GLY A 11 -12.29 7.48 10.41
N LEU A 12 -13.52 6.93 10.39
CA LEU A 12 -14.52 7.23 9.34
C LEU A 12 -14.94 8.71 9.31
N ASP A 13 -14.81 9.42 10.42
CA ASP A 13 -15.02 10.87 10.53
C ASP A 13 -14.01 11.69 9.72
N GLU A 14 -12.89 11.09 9.31
CA GLU A 14 -11.85 11.71 8.49
C GLU A 14 -11.84 11.20 7.04
N LEU A 15 -12.81 10.38 6.63
CA LEU A 15 -12.84 9.67 5.35
C LEU A 15 -12.52 10.58 4.16
N ASP A 16 -13.27 11.68 4.00
CA ASP A 16 -13.12 12.58 2.85
C ASP A 16 -11.70 13.16 2.77
N ARG A 17 -11.14 13.53 3.92
CA ARG A 17 -9.81 14.13 4.00
C ARG A 17 -8.71 13.13 3.71
N VAL A 18 -8.81 11.92 4.25
CA VAL A 18 -7.85 10.84 4.03
C VAL A 18 -7.91 10.36 2.57
N ALA A 19 -9.11 10.21 2.02
CA ALA A 19 -9.32 9.81 0.62
C ALA A 19 -8.74 10.84 -0.36
N ALA A 20 -8.94 12.14 -0.10
CA ALA A 20 -8.36 13.21 -0.92
C ALA A 20 -6.82 13.15 -0.91
N VAL A 21 -6.21 13.02 0.26
CA VAL A 21 -4.74 12.91 0.38
C VAL A 21 -4.22 11.63 -0.27
N PHE A 22 -4.91 10.50 -0.08
CA PHE A 22 -4.54 9.24 -0.71
C PHE A 22 -4.60 9.32 -2.24
N ALA A 23 -5.68 9.87 -2.81
CA ALA A 23 -5.85 10.03 -4.25
C ALA A 23 -4.79 10.95 -4.87
N GLU A 24 -4.42 12.03 -4.19
CA GLU A 24 -3.35 12.94 -4.61
C GLU A 24 -1.97 12.26 -4.50
N ALA A 25 -1.66 11.66 -3.36
CA ALA A 25 -0.35 11.06 -3.08
C ALA A 25 -0.06 9.78 -3.89
N THR A 26 -1.10 9.10 -4.38
CA THR A 26 -0.98 7.89 -5.22
C THR A 26 -0.70 8.23 -6.69
N ALA A 27 -0.93 9.47 -7.12
CA ALA A 27 -0.89 9.85 -8.53
C ALA A 27 0.44 9.56 -9.24
N ASP A 28 1.55 9.55 -8.51
CA ASP A 28 2.91 9.27 -8.97
C ASP A 28 3.56 8.09 -8.23
N GLU A 29 2.78 7.28 -7.53
CA GLU A 29 3.23 5.96 -7.07
C GLU A 29 3.52 5.09 -8.30
N VAL A 30 4.62 4.33 -8.29
CA VAL A 30 5.15 3.70 -9.51
C VAL A 30 4.32 2.54 -10.02
N VAL A 31 3.70 1.75 -9.13
CA VAL A 31 2.80 0.65 -9.51
C VAL A 31 1.51 1.24 -10.07
N PHE A 32 0.93 2.25 -9.41
CA PHE A 32 -0.26 2.94 -9.88
C PHE A 32 -0.02 3.63 -11.24
N SER A 33 1.11 4.31 -11.39
CA SER A 33 1.50 4.97 -12.64
C SER A 33 1.66 3.96 -13.78
N TRP A 34 2.24 2.79 -13.51
CA TRP A 34 2.34 1.69 -14.47
C TRP A 34 0.96 1.13 -14.85
N ILE A 35 0.09 0.87 -13.89
CA ILE A 35 -1.29 0.41 -14.15
C ILE A 35 -1.99 1.39 -15.09
N MET A 36 -1.96 2.68 -14.75
CA MET A 36 -2.72 3.72 -15.44
C MET A 36 -2.05 4.28 -16.70
N ALA A 37 -0.85 3.80 -17.06
CA ALA A 37 -0.08 4.32 -18.18
C ALA A 37 -0.89 4.27 -19.49
N GLY A 38 -1.07 5.44 -20.11
CA GLY A 38 -1.86 5.63 -21.34
C GLY A 38 -3.37 5.86 -21.12
N HIS A 39 -3.85 5.89 -19.88
CA HIS A 39 -5.29 5.93 -19.54
C HIS A 39 -5.62 7.02 -18.50
N PRO A 40 -5.45 8.31 -18.82
CA PRO A 40 -5.70 9.41 -17.89
C PRO A 40 -7.16 9.50 -17.43
N GLU A 41 -8.12 9.07 -18.25
CA GLU A 41 -9.55 8.99 -17.92
C GLU A 41 -9.85 7.99 -16.81
N ILE A 42 -9.27 6.77 -16.89
CA ILE A 42 -9.40 5.74 -15.86
C ILE A 42 -8.68 6.18 -14.58
N SER A 43 -7.51 6.82 -14.72
CA SER A 43 -6.80 7.41 -13.59
C SER A 43 -7.60 8.49 -12.86
N ARG A 44 -8.33 9.35 -13.58
CA ARG A 44 -9.26 10.32 -12.98
C ARG A 44 -10.41 9.64 -12.27
N GLN A 45 -11.02 8.62 -12.88
CA GLN A 45 -12.10 7.86 -12.27
C GLN A 45 -11.65 7.17 -10.98
N PHE A 46 -10.46 6.56 -10.97
CA PHE A 46 -9.85 6.01 -9.76
C PHE A 46 -9.80 7.02 -8.62
N ARG A 47 -9.25 8.21 -8.88
CA ARG A 47 -9.13 9.25 -7.86
C ARG A 47 -10.49 9.74 -7.34
N ALA A 48 -11.48 9.85 -8.22
CA ALA A 48 -12.79 10.40 -7.88
C ALA A 48 -13.73 9.40 -7.19
N GLN A 49 -13.62 8.10 -7.49
CA GLN A 49 -14.59 7.08 -7.06
C GLN A 49 -13.92 5.97 -6.27
N TYR A 50 -12.98 5.26 -6.90
CA TYR A 50 -12.40 4.05 -6.31
C TYR A 50 -11.49 4.30 -5.11
N ALA A 51 -10.75 5.41 -5.09
CA ALA A 51 -9.88 5.75 -3.96
C ALA A 51 -10.68 6.00 -2.66
N PRO A 52 -11.75 6.82 -2.64
CA PRO A 52 -12.66 6.92 -1.50
C PRO A 52 -13.23 5.58 -1.04
N GLU A 53 -13.76 4.78 -1.97
CA GLU A 53 -14.33 3.46 -1.66
C GLU A 53 -13.30 2.51 -1.04
N MET A 54 -12.07 2.52 -1.57
CA MET A 54 -10.96 1.72 -1.03
C MET A 54 -10.61 2.13 0.40
N ILE A 55 -10.49 3.44 0.66
CA ILE A 55 -10.19 3.96 2.00
C ILE A 55 -11.33 3.64 2.97
N GLU A 56 -12.58 3.86 2.60
CA GLU A 56 -13.73 3.56 3.45
C GLU A 56 -13.75 2.08 3.82
N ARG A 57 -13.59 1.19 2.84
CA ARG A 57 -13.52 -0.26 3.07
C ARG A 57 -12.38 -0.61 4.03
N THR A 58 -11.18 -0.10 3.82
CA THR A 58 -10.03 -0.36 4.71
C THR A 58 -10.26 0.19 6.12
N MET A 59 -10.92 1.34 6.29
CA MET A 59 -11.27 1.85 7.62
C MET A 59 -12.25 0.94 8.37
N ARG A 60 -13.17 0.29 7.65
CA ARG A 60 -14.19 -0.62 8.22
C ARG A 60 -13.63 -2.00 8.53
N GLU A 61 -12.80 -2.54 7.67
CA GLU A 61 -12.36 -3.94 7.71
C GLU A 61 -10.95 -4.12 8.29
N ASP A 62 -10.13 -3.08 8.25
CA ASP A 62 -8.69 -3.13 8.44
C ASP A 62 -8.19 -1.86 9.18
N GLU A 63 -6.98 -1.39 8.89
CA GLU A 63 -6.40 -0.22 9.53
C GLU A 63 -5.86 0.80 8.52
N VAL A 64 -6.33 2.05 8.61
CA VAL A 64 -5.72 3.19 7.92
C VAL A 64 -4.93 4.02 8.92
N TRP A 65 -3.64 4.20 8.63
CA TRP A 65 -2.74 5.01 9.45
C TRP A 65 -2.24 6.21 8.68
N VAL A 66 -2.22 7.37 9.35
CA VAL A 66 -1.80 8.63 8.78
C VAL A 66 -0.66 9.25 9.58
N ALA A 67 0.13 10.10 8.93
CA ALA A 67 1.14 10.89 9.61
C ALA A 67 1.28 12.29 9.02
N GLY A 68 1.58 13.28 9.87
CA GLY A 68 1.83 14.67 9.49
C GLY A 68 2.15 15.56 10.68
N ALA A 69 2.14 16.87 10.50
CA ALA A 69 2.38 17.83 11.58
C ALA A 69 1.06 18.43 12.08
N GLY A 70 0.84 18.38 13.40
CA GLY A 70 -0.42 18.81 14.00
C GLY A 70 -1.59 18.04 13.38
N ASP A 71 -2.55 18.77 12.84
CA ASP A 71 -3.72 18.17 12.18
C ASP A 71 -3.47 17.81 10.72
N GLU A 72 -2.35 18.20 10.09
CA GLU A 72 -2.06 17.88 8.68
C GLU A 72 -1.89 16.39 8.43
N ILE A 73 -2.28 15.93 7.24
CA ILE A 73 -2.06 14.56 6.77
C ILE A 73 -1.07 14.63 5.60
N TRP A 74 0.12 14.10 5.80
CA TRP A 74 1.19 14.07 4.79
C TRP A 74 1.33 12.71 4.11
N ALA A 75 1.08 11.64 4.88
CA ALA A 75 1.17 10.26 4.43
C ALA A 75 -0.04 9.46 4.89
N VAL A 76 -0.40 8.46 4.09
CA VAL A 76 -1.49 7.51 4.34
C VAL A 76 -0.96 6.11 4.08
N SER A 77 -1.32 5.15 4.92
CA SER A 77 -0.99 3.74 4.74
C SER A 77 -2.18 2.84 5.07
N LEU A 78 -2.28 1.74 4.34
CA LEU A 78 -3.34 0.74 4.46
C LEU A 78 -2.70 -0.56 4.97
N TRP A 79 -3.11 -1.00 6.15
CA TRP A 79 -2.57 -2.17 6.83
C TRP A 79 -3.66 -3.22 7.02
N GLN A 80 -3.37 -4.45 6.61
CA GLN A 80 -4.26 -5.58 6.75
C GLN A 80 -3.72 -6.58 7.77
N THR A 81 -4.62 -7.39 8.35
CA THR A 81 -4.23 -8.61 9.08
C THR A 81 -4.46 -9.81 8.19
N VAL A 82 -3.40 -10.55 7.89
CA VAL A 82 -3.48 -11.74 7.03
C VAL A 82 -3.34 -12.98 7.91
N THR A 83 -4.38 -13.82 7.92
CA THR A 83 -4.45 -15.05 8.72
C THR A 83 -4.46 -16.32 7.86
N GLY A 84 -4.41 -16.17 6.54
CA GLY A 84 -4.43 -17.24 5.56
C GLY A 84 -4.53 -16.70 4.14
N ARG A 85 -4.53 -17.59 3.15
CA ARG A 85 -4.51 -17.21 1.73
C ARG A 85 -5.83 -16.68 1.17
N GLU A 86 -6.94 -16.92 1.85
CA GLU A 86 -8.26 -16.63 1.30
C GLU A 86 -8.44 -15.16 0.87
N ARG A 87 -7.88 -14.22 1.63
CA ARG A 87 -7.97 -12.79 1.30
C ARG A 87 -7.29 -12.50 -0.04
N VAL A 88 -6.02 -12.88 -0.20
CA VAL A 88 -5.25 -12.61 -1.42
C VAL A 88 -5.81 -13.39 -2.62
N GLN A 89 -6.36 -14.58 -2.40
CA GLN A 89 -7.09 -15.34 -3.42
C GLN A 89 -8.35 -14.61 -3.88
N ARG A 90 -9.17 -14.12 -2.94
CA ARG A 90 -10.38 -13.33 -3.28
C ARG A 90 -10.03 -12.04 -3.99
N GLU A 91 -8.99 -11.32 -3.57
CA GLU A 91 -8.54 -10.10 -4.23
C GLU A 91 -8.06 -10.38 -5.66
N ALA A 92 -7.29 -11.45 -5.87
CA ALA A 92 -6.86 -11.86 -7.22
C ALA A 92 -8.03 -12.27 -8.12
N GLU A 93 -9.01 -12.98 -7.57
CA GLU A 93 -10.23 -13.38 -8.27
C GLU A 93 -11.07 -12.17 -8.69
N GLN A 94 -11.27 -11.20 -7.80
CA GLN A 94 -12.00 -9.96 -8.09
C GLN A 94 -11.35 -9.19 -9.26
N MET A 95 -10.01 -9.10 -9.30
CA MET A 95 -9.32 -8.44 -10.41
C MET A 95 -9.38 -9.25 -11.71
N ARG A 96 -9.45 -10.58 -11.62
CA ARG A 96 -9.70 -11.46 -12.78
C ARG A 96 -11.09 -11.20 -13.36
N GLU A 97 -12.12 -11.21 -12.52
CA GLU A 97 -13.50 -10.93 -12.93
C GLU A 97 -13.66 -9.53 -13.51
N LEU A 98 -13.04 -8.52 -12.90
CA LEU A 98 -13.04 -7.15 -13.41
C LEU A 98 -12.46 -7.07 -14.83
N TYR A 99 -11.33 -7.75 -15.08
CA TYR A 99 -10.74 -7.81 -16.42
C TYR A 99 -11.61 -8.57 -17.43
N GLU A 100 -12.31 -9.62 -17.01
CA GLU A 100 -13.23 -10.37 -17.87
C GLU A 100 -14.44 -9.52 -18.27
N GLN A 101 -14.94 -8.67 -17.37
CA GLN A 101 -16.02 -7.72 -17.65
C GLN A 101 -15.55 -6.53 -18.48
N ALA A 102 -14.31 -6.08 -18.28
CA ALA A 102 -13.72 -4.94 -18.97
C ALA A 102 -12.25 -5.23 -19.32
N PRO A 103 -11.94 -5.76 -20.52
CA PRO A 103 -10.58 -6.16 -20.88
C PRO A 103 -9.69 -4.98 -21.33
N LEU A 104 -9.64 -3.92 -20.52
CA LEU A 104 -8.82 -2.72 -20.77
C LEU A 104 -7.40 -2.87 -20.19
N PRO A 105 -6.38 -2.18 -20.74
CA PRO A 105 -5.00 -2.32 -20.28
C PRO A 105 -4.76 -2.09 -18.78
N PRO A 106 -5.38 -1.09 -18.10
CA PRO A 106 -5.23 -0.94 -16.65
C PRO A 106 -5.77 -2.14 -15.87
N PHE A 107 -6.90 -2.71 -16.30
CA PHE A 107 -7.49 -3.89 -15.65
C PHE A 107 -6.69 -5.17 -15.95
N ARG A 108 -6.06 -5.28 -17.12
CA ARG A 108 -5.08 -6.34 -17.42
C ARG A 108 -3.89 -6.27 -16.46
N ARG A 109 -3.35 -5.07 -16.23
CA ARG A 109 -2.21 -4.84 -15.33
C ARG A 109 -2.57 -5.07 -13.87
N LEU A 110 -3.76 -4.66 -13.44
CA LEU A 110 -4.30 -4.98 -12.11
C LEU A 110 -4.43 -6.50 -11.91
N ARG A 111 -5.02 -7.21 -12.87
CA ARG A 111 -5.09 -8.68 -12.85
C ARG A 111 -3.71 -9.33 -12.78
N ALA A 112 -2.74 -8.83 -13.55
CA ALA A 112 -1.38 -9.35 -13.53
C ALA A 112 -0.70 -9.12 -12.16
N LEU A 113 -0.82 -7.91 -11.60
CA LEU A 113 -0.31 -7.57 -10.28
C LEU A 113 -0.93 -8.47 -9.20
N SER A 114 -2.25 -8.54 -9.12
CA SER A 114 -2.95 -9.31 -8.08
C SER A 114 -2.67 -10.81 -8.19
N GLY A 115 -2.57 -11.35 -9.41
CA GLY A 115 -2.23 -12.75 -9.64
C GLY A 115 -0.79 -13.08 -9.20
N LEU A 116 0.17 -12.19 -9.46
CA LEU A 116 1.55 -12.36 -8.99
C LEU A 116 1.65 -12.23 -7.47
N LEU A 117 0.95 -11.26 -6.88
CA LEU A 117 0.89 -11.10 -5.43
C LEU A 117 0.28 -12.34 -4.76
N GLU A 118 -0.82 -12.91 -5.28
CA GLU A 118 -1.40 -14.15 -4.71
C GLU A 118 -0.43 -15.33 -4.77
N GLN A 119 0.26 -15.50 -5.91
CA GLN A 119 1.19 -16.63 -6.11
C GLN A 119 2.43 -16.52 -5.24
N SER A 120 2.95 -15.30 -5.08
CA SER A 120 4.17 -15.02 -4.31
C SER A 120 3.88 -14.67 -2.85
N HIS A 121 2.60 -14.57 -2.45
CA HIS A 121 2.26 -14.18 -1.09
C HIS A 121 2.80 -15.19 -0.08
N PRO A 122 3.29 -14.75 1.07
CA PRO A 122 3.80 -15.68 2.04
C PRO A 122 2.79 -16.66 2.61
N THR A 123 3.32 -17.79 3.08
CA THR A 123 2.58 -18.83 3.80
C THR A 123 2.80 -18.79 5.32
N GLU A 124 3.63 -17.86 5.80
CA GLU A 124 3.82 -17.58 7.23
C GLU A 124 2.64 -16.73 7.73
N PHE A 125 1.80 -17.29 8.61
CA PHE A 125 0.62 -16.63 9.17
C PHE A 125 0.61 -16.74 10.72
N PRO A 126 -0.03 -15.82 11.43
CA PRO A 126 -0.59 -14.56 10.94
C PRO A 126 0.49 -13.49 10.77
N HIS A 127 0.24 -12.48 9.92
CA HIS A 127 1.13 -11.33 9.75
C HIS A 127 0.38 -10.04 9.48
N ARG A 128 1.04 -8.91 9.78
CA ARG A 128 0.59 -7.58 9.37
C ARG A 128 1.08 -7.29 7.97
N TYR A 129 0.20 -6.91 7.06
CA TYR A 129 0.55 -6.61 5.68
C TYR A 129 0.36 -5.13 5.39
N LEU A 130 1.45 -4.45 5.04
CA LEU A 130 1.38 -3.08 4.51
C LEU A 130 1.09 -3.15 3.00
N GLN A 131 -0.19 -2.99 2.65
CA GLN A 131 -0.65 -3.10 1.27
C GLN A 131 -0.24 -1.86 0.45
N VAL A 132 -0.43 -0.67 1.01
CA VAL A 132 -0.11 0.59 0.33
C VAL A 132 0.42 1.61 1.35
N ILE A 133 1.44 2.36 0.97
CA ILE A 133 1.83 3.60 1.66
C ILE A 133 2.17 4.67 0.63
N VAL A 134 1.60 5.85 0.80
CA VAL A 134 1.81 7.00 -0.07
C VAL A 134 2.08 8.25 0.76
N THR A 135 2.84 9.19 0.19
CA THR A 135 3.17 10.47 0.82
C THR A 135 3.04 11.57 -0.22
N LEU A 136 2.32 12.63 0.14
CA LEU A 136 2.16 13.82 -0.68
C LEU A 136 3.53 14.33 -1.16
N PRO A 137 3.69 14.66 -2.47
CA PRO A 137 4.98 15.05 -3.05
C PRO A 137 5.73 16.12 -2.24
N GLN A 138 5.02 17.17 -1.80
CA GLN A 138 5.53 18.32 -1.04
C GLN A 138 5.92 17.98 0.42
N HIS A 139 5.59 16.79 0.91
CA HIS A 139 5.95 16.31 2.26
C HIS A 139 6.92 15.12 2.25
N ARG A 140 7.41 14.70 1.08
CA ARG A 140 8.44 13.66 0.98
C ARG A 140 9.76 14.12 1.58
N GLY A 141 10.51 13.17 2.13
CA GLY A 141 11.78 13.46 2.82
C GLY A 141 11.60 14.04 4.23
N LYS A 142 10.36 14.28 4.69
CA LYS A 142 10.06 14.76 6.06
C LYS A 142 9.84 13.63 7.08
N GLY A 143 10.03 12.36 6.69
CA GLY A 143 9.98 11.21 7.58
C GLY A 143 8.60 10.61 7.85
N ALA A 144 7.50 11.14 7.30
CA ALA A 144 6.13 10.67 7.58
C ALA A 144 5.92 9.16 7.33
N GLY A 145 6.30 8.68 6.13
CA GLY A 145 6.18 7.24 5.83
C GLY A 145 7.08 6.36 6.71
N ALA A 146 8.28 6.84 7.07
CA ALA A 146 9.18 6.12 7.98
C ALA A 146 8.56 6.00 9.38
N ALA A 147 7.97 7.09 9.89
CA ALA A 147 7.35 7.13 11.19
C ALA A 147 6.19 6.12 11.30
N ILE A 148 5.31 6.08 10.29
CA ILE A 148 4.24 5.08 10.22
C ILE A 148 4.82 3.67 10.26
N VAL A 149 5.74 3.35 9.35
CA VAL A 149 6.28 1.99 9.22
C VAL A 149 6.96 1.53 10.50
N THR A 150 7.79 2.38 11.11
CA THR A 150 8.49 2.06 12.36
C THR A 150 7.50 1.83 13.51
N GLU A 151 6.48 2.68 13.65
CA GLU A 151 5.48 2.51 14.71
C GLU A 151 4.65 1.24 14.52
N ARG A 152 4.23 0.94 13.28
CA ARG A 152 3.42 -0.25 12.99
C ARG A 152 4.21 -1.55 13.05
N ALA A 153 5.47 -1.53 12.63
CA ALA A 153 6.38 -2.67 12.83
C ALA A 153 6.60 -2.97 14.32
N LYS A 154 6.82 -1.93 15.14
CA LYS A 154 6.91 -2.07 16.59
C LYS A 154 5.61 -2.63 17.20
N ALA A 155 4.45 -2.14 16.79
CA ALA A 155 3.17 -2.66 17.27
C ALA A 155 2.93 -4.12 16.85
N ALA A 156 3.43 -4.54 15.68
CA ALA A 156 3.39 -5.94 15.23
C ALA A 156 4.29 -6.83 16.12
N SER A 157 5.52 -6.40 16.37
CA SER A 157 6.46 -7.03 17.32
C SER A 157 5.84 -7.26 18.70
N GLU A 158 5.27 -6.20 19.28
CA GLU A 158 4.64 -6.24 20.61
C GLU A 158 3.43 -7.20 20.65
N ALA A 159 2.77 -7.41 19.51
CA ALA A 159 1.69 -8.37 19.35
C ALA A 159 2.17 -9.79 19.01
N GLY A 160 3.49 -10.02 18.89
CA GLY A 160 4.07 -11.31 18.56
C GLY A 160 3.80 -11.78 17.13
N VAL A 161 3.55 -10.86 16.20
CA VAL A 161 3.30 -11.18 14.78
C VAL A 161 4.26 -10.41 13.87
N PRO A 162 4.78 -11.04 12.80
CA PRO A 162 5.63 -10.35 11.85
C PRO A 162 4.85 -9.33 11.01
N ALA A 163 5.58 -8.41 10.37
CA ALA A 163 5.05 -7.49 9.37
C ALA A 163 5.71 -7.74 8.01
N TYR A 164 4.92 -7.63 6.94
CA TYR A 164 5.29 -7.91 5.57
C TYR A 164 4.87 -6.77 4.65
N LEU A 165 5.62 -6.58 3.57
CA LEU A 165 5.33 -5.65 2.48
C LEU A 165 6.07 -6.06 1.21
N GLU A 166 5.68 -5.50 0.07
CA GLU A 166 6.49 -5.50 -1.13
C GLU A 166 6.92 -4.07 -1.51
N ALA A 167 8.21 -3.80 -1.47
CA ALA A 167 8.71 -2.49 -1.85
C ALA A 167 8.69 -2.31 -3.37
N SER A 168 7.97 -1.30 -3.85
CA SER A 168 7.81 -1.02 -5.29
C SER A 168 9.00 -0.32 -5.96
N THR A 169 9.99 0.14 -5.18
CA THR A 169 11.21 0.77 -5.69
C THR A 169 12.41 0.40 -4.82
N GLU A 170 13.63 0.57 -5.33
CA GLU A 170 14.82 0.47 -4.48
C GLU A 170 14.87 1.53 -3.39
N ARG A 171 14.32 2.72 -3.65
CA ARG A 171 14.28 3.81 -2.67
C ARG A 171 13.39 3.45 -1.49
N SER A 172 12.21 2.89 -1.74
CA SER A 172 11.31 2.40 -0.69
C SER A 172 11.91 1.18 0.01
N SER A 173 12.56 0.26 -0.71
CA SER A 173 13.27 -0.86 -0.10
C SER A 173 14.36 -0.40 0.87
N ARG A 174 15.20 0.58 0.49
CA ARG A 174 16.19 1.19 1.40
C ARG A 174 15.55 1.89 2.60
N LEU A 175 14.36 2.46 2.42
CA LEU A 175 13.60 3.05 3.53
C LEU A 175 13.17 1.97 4.52
N TYR A 176 12.51 0.92 4.06
CA TYR A 176 12.03 -0.16 4.91
C TYR A 176 13.19 -0.90 5.60
N ALA A 177 14.33 -1.06 4.92
CA ALA A 177 15.55 -1.60 5.53
C ALA A 177 16.01 -0.80 6.75
N ARG A 178 15.95 0.54 6.71
CA ARG A 178 16.24 1.38 7.88
C ARG A 178 15.19 1.26 8.99
N CYS A 179 13.97 0.85 8.65
CA CYS A 179 12.92 0.54 9.60
C CYS A 179 13.02 -0.90 10.15
N GLY A 180 14.05 -1.67 9.77
CA GLY A 180 14.29 -3.03 10.26
C GLY A 180 13.72 -4.15 9.38
N PHE A 181 13.11 -3.82 8.23
CA PHE A 181 12.65 -4.84 7.30
C PHE A 181 13.83 -5.44 6.52
N VAL A 182 13.78 -6.74 6.25
CA VAL A 182 14.81 -7.48 5.50
C VAL A 182 14.19 -8.02 4.23
N LEU A 183 14.89 -7.91 3.10
CA LEU A 183 14.51 -8.57 1.86
C LEU A 183 14.53 -10.08 2.07
N ASP A 184 13.38 -10.72 1.91
CA ASP A 184 13.23 -12.16 2.10
C ASP A 184 12.06 -12.65 1.23
N GLY A 185 12.42 -13.39 0.18
CA GLY A 185 11.55 -13.76 -0.94
C GLY A 185 12.14 -13.39 -2.30
N ASP A 186 11.62 -14.02 -3.35
CA ASP A 186 12.03 -13.73 -4.73
C ASP A 186 11.51 -12.37 -5.19
N LEU A 187 12.25 -11.72 -6.08
CA LEU A 187 11.81 -10.49 -6.72
C LEU A 187 10.59 -10.78 -7.61
N ILE A 188 9.57 -9.92 -7.53
CA ILE A 188 8.36 -10.05 -8.34
C ILE A 188 8.45 -9.07 -9.50
N GLU A 189 8.68 -9.59 -10.71
CA GLU A 189 8.79 -8.78 -11.92
C GLU A 189 7.41 -8.53 -12.54
N LEU A 190 6.93 -7.28 -12.48
CA LEU A 190 5.70 -6.91 -13.16
C LEU A 190 5.90 -6.80 -14.68
N PRO A 191 4.92 -7.23 -15.48
CA PRO A 191 5.07 -7.27 -16.94
C PRO A 191 5.07 -5.86 -17.56
N GLU A 192 5.35 -5.78 -18.86
CA GLU A 192 5.28 -4.53 -19.63
C GLU A 192 6.20 -3.42 -19.07
N ASN A 193 7.43 -3.79 -18.65
CA ASN A 193 8.38 -2.89 -17.98
C ASN A 193 7.83 -2.26 -16.70
N GLY A 194 6.98 -3.00 -15.97
CA GLY A 194 6.50 -2.59 -14.66
C GLY A 194 7.61 -2.60 -13.61
N PRO A 195 7.35 -2.00 -12.43
CA PRO A 195 8.31 -2.03 -11.34
C PRO A 195 8.54 -3.46 -10.83
N THR A 196 9.74 -3.74 -10.37
CA THR A 196 10.03 -4.99 -9.67
C THR A 196 9.72 -4.83 -8.18
N LEU A 197 8.83 -5.64 -7.65
CA LEU A 197 8.49 -5.62 -6.23
C LEU A 197 9.50 -6.46 -5.43
N ARG A 198 9.78 -6.00 -4.21
CA ARG A 198 10.76 -6.60 -3.29
C ARG A 198 10.04 -7.04 -2.02
N PRO A 199 9.72 -8.33 -1.87
CA PRO A 199 9.17 -8.87 -0.62
C PRO A 199 10.09 -8.59 0.57
N MET A 200 9.58 -7.92 1.60
CA MET A 200 10.37 -7.61 2.79
C MET A 200 9.61 -7.92 4.06
N TRP A 201 10.35 -8.38 5.07
CA TRP A 201 9.84 -8.83 6.34
C TRP A 201 10.46 -8.12 7.51
N PHE A 202 9.62 -7.83 8.50
CA PHE A 202 10.03 -7.45 9.84
C PHE A 202 9.53 -8.55 10.80
N ARG A 203 10.45 -9.27 11.43
CA ARG A 203 10.16 -10.36 12.38
C ARG A 203 10.65 -10.06 13.80
N GLY A 204 11.16 -8.85 14.03
CA GLY A 204 11.64 -8.40 15.33
C GLY A 204 10.51 -8.01 16.25
#